data_AF-X1N2D8-F1
#
_entry.id   AF-X1N2D8-F1
#
_cell.length_a   1.000
_cell.length_b   1.000
_cell.length_c   1.000
_cell.angle_alpha   90.00
_cell.angle_beta   90.00
_cell.angle_gamma   90.00
#
_symmetry.space_group_name_H-M   'P 1'
#
loop_
_entity.id
_entity.type
_entity.pdbx_description
1 polymer ?
#
loop_
_entity_poly.entity_id
_entity_poly.type
_entity_poly.pdbx_seq_one_letter_code
_entity_poly.pdbx_strand_id
1 'polypeptide(L)' 'NGQAGTRKVLAFLAEEISSHTYISIMSQYFPAYEAQEFKELNRRITRQEYQQVLDMAEQLGLETGWRQN' A
#
# COMPACT_ATOMS: atom_id res chain seq x y z
N ASN A 1 1.75 -10.86 -4.38
CA ASN A 1 2.00 -10.80 -5.85
C ASN A 1 2.62 -9.49 -6.36
N GLY A 2 2.82 -8.45 -5.53
CA GLY A 2 3.52 -7.22 -5.97
C GLY A 2 2.83 -6.43 -7.11
N GLN A 3 1.60 -6.78 -7.49
CA GLN A 3 0.93 -6.23 -8.67
C GLN A 3 0.36 -4.82 -8.46
N ALA A 4 0.23 -4.36 -7.21
CA ALA A 4 -0.42 -3.09 -6.89
C ALA A 4 0.40 -1.84 -7.33
N GLY A 5 1.66 -1.99 -7.76
CA GLY A 5 2.49 -0.85 -8.16
C GLY A 5 2.80 0.12 -7.01
N THR A 6 2.67 -0.32 -5.76
CA THR A 6 2.70 0.54 -4.56
C THR A 6 3.93 1.43 -4.49
N ARG A 7 5.12 0.91 -4.80
CA ARG A 7 6.36 1.72 -4.84
C ARG A 7 6.27 2.91 -5.80
N LYS A 8 5.67 2.73 -6.99
CA LYS A 8 5.53 3.82 -7.97
C LYS A 8 4.60 4.91 -7.46
N VAL A 9 3.49 4.51 -6.82
CA VAL A 9 2.53 5.46 -6.23
C VAL A 9 3.18 6.21 -5.07
N LEU A 10 3.88 5.52 -4.17
CA LEU A 10 4.59 6.15 -3.07
C LEU A 10 5.69 7.10 -3.57
N ALA A 11 6.46 6.71 -4.58
CA ALA A 11 7.49 7.57 -5.18
C ALA A 11 6.87 8.83 -5.79
N PHE A 12 5.78 8.69 -6.56
CA PHE A 12 5.03 9.83 -7.10
C PHE A 12 4.56 10.78 -5.99
N LEU A 13 4.00 10.26 -4.90
CA LEU A 13 3.56 11.09 -3.78
C LEU A 13 4.72 11.85 -3.13
N ALA A 14 5.87 11.18 -2.93
CA ALA A 14 7.04 11.79 -2.30
C ALA A 14 7.73 12.83 -3.19
N GLU A 15 7.89 12.52 -4.49
CA GLU A 15 8.68 13.31 -5.45
C GLU A 15 7.86 14.44 -6.09
N GLU A 16 6.62 14.16 -6.49
CA GLU A 16 5.80 15.09 -7.28
C GLU A 16 4.81 15.90 -6.42
N ILE A 17 4.41 15.38 -5.25
CA ILE A 17 3.51 16.08 -4.34
C ILE A 17 4.27 16.68 -3.15
N SER A 18 4.76 15.84 -2.24
CA SER A 18 5.61 16.21 -1.11
C SER A 18 5.86 14.99 -0.22
N SER A 19 7.05 14.87 0.36
CA SER A 19 7.33 13.91 1.44
C SER A 19 6.48 14.13 2.69
N HIS A 20 5.93 15.34 2.91
CA HIS A 20 5.06 15.67 4.04
C HIS A 20 3.58 15.42 3.75
N THR A 21 3.26 14.72 2.67
CA THR A 21 1.89 14.32 2.35
C THR A 21 1.36 13.38 3.44
N TYR A 22 0.16 13.66 3.94
CA TYR A 22 -0.51 12.79 4.91
C TYR A 22 -1.13 11.60 4.18
N ILE A 23 -0.63 10.40 4.46
CA ILE A 23 -1.12 9.16 3.83
C ILE A 23 -1.69 8.19 4.86
N SER A 24 -2.70 7.41 4.46
CA SER A 24 -3.26 6.33 5.27
C SER A 24 -2.97 5.00 4.60
N ILE A 25 -2.11 4.18 5.20
CA ILE A 25 -1.72 2.87 4.67
C ILE A 25 -2.56 1.80 5.37
N MET A 26 -3.52 1.25 4.65
CA MET A 26 -4.46 0.24 5.15
C MET A 26 -3.93 -1.18 4.93
N SER A 27 -4.12 -2.06 5.92
CA SER A 27 -3.80 -3.49 5.84
C SER A 27 -5.00 -4.35 5.41
N GLN A 28 -6.16 -3.70 5.19
CA GLN A 28 -7.42 -4.37 4.91
C GLN A 28 -7.74 -4.37 3.42
N TYR A 29 -7.91 -5.57 2.87
CA TYR A 29 -8.55 -5.80 1.60
C TYR A 29 -9.43 -7.05 1.71
N PHE A 30 -10.72 -6.89 1.40
CA PHE A 30 -11.69 -7.97 1.42
C PHE A 30 -12.15 -8.25 -0.01
N PRO A 31 -11.76 -9.40 -0.60
CA PRO A 31 -12.27 -9.81 -1.90
C PRO A 31 -13.79 -9.96 -1.84
N ALA A 32 -14.51 -9.27 -2.74
CA ALA A 32 -15.96 -9.30 -2.82
C ALA A 32 -16.42 -9.39 -4.27
N TYR A 33 -17.67 -9.83 -4.47
CA TYR A 33 -18.29 -9.97 -5.80
C TYR A 33 -17.43 -10.85 -6.72
N GLU A 34 -17.25 -10.45 -7.98
CA GLU A 34 -16.45 -11.15 -9.00
C GLU A 34 -14.96 -11.23 -8.68
N ALA A 35 -14.45 -10.63 -7.59
CA ALA A 35 -13.06 -10.81 -7.18
C ALA A 35 -12.66 -12.29 -7.02
N GLN A 36 -13.63 -13.19 -6.79
CA GLN A 36 -13.40 -14.63 -6.72
C GLN A 36 -12.95 -15.24 -8.06
N GLU A 37 -13.35 -14.63 -9.19
CA GLU A 37 -13.02 -15.08 -10.55
C GLU A 37 -11.59 -14.69 -10.95
N PHE A 38 -11.01 -13.70 -10.26
CA PHE A 38 -9.65 -13.20 -10.50
C PHE A 38 -8.72 -13.66 -9.39
N LYS A 39 -7.90 -14.70 -9.65
CA LYS A 39 -7.01 -15.30 -8.64
C LYS A 39 -6.06 -14.28 -7.98
N GLU A 40 -5.66 -13.26 -8.71
CA GLU A 40 -4.82 -12.14 -8.25
C GLU A 40 -5.52 -11.21 -7.26
N LEU A 41 -6.85 -11.07 -7.36
CA LEU A 41 -7.71 -10.25 -6.48
C LEU A 41 -8.38 -11.10 -5.39
N ASN A 42 -8.48 -12.42 -5.56
CA ASN A 42 -9.15 -13.31 -4.61
C ASN A 42 -8.30 -13.67 -3.37
N ARG A 43 -7.66 -12.69 -2.74
CA ARG A 43 -6.90 -12.94 -1.50
C ARG A 43 -6.82 -11.70 -0.62
N ARG A 44 -6.65 -11.92 0.68
CA ARG A 44 -6.33 -10.84 1.64
C ARG A 44 -4.86 -10.42 1.51
N ILE A 45 -4.58 -9.20 1.98
CA ILE A 45 -3.22 -8.71 2.15
C ILE A 45 -2.53 -9.51 3.25
N THR A 46 -1.28 -9.91 3.02
CA THR A 46 -0.47 -10.57 4.04
C THR A 46 0.22 -9.55 4.95
N ARG A 47 0.51 -9.93 6.19
CA ARG A 47 1.27 -9.06 7.11
C ARG A 47 2.64 -8.66 6.55
N GLN A 48 3.29 -9.57 5.82
CA GLN A 48 4.58 -9.30 5.17
C GLN A 48 4.46 -8.23 4.08
N GLU A 49 3.44 -8.32 3.22
CA GLU A 49 3.20 -7.31 2.19
C GLU A 49 2.87 -5.95 2.81
N TYR A 50 2.10 -5.93 3.90
CA TYR A 50 1.82 -4.71 4.63
C TYR A 50 3.11 -4.07 5.18
N GLN A 51 3.95 -4.86 5.85
CA GLN A 51 5.24 -4.38 6.37
C GLN A 51 6.13 -3.83 5.27
N GLN A 52 6.23 -4.52 4.13
CA GLN A 52 7.02 -4.05 2.98
C GLN A 52 6.56 -2.68 2.48
N VAL A 53 5.26 -2.40 2.50
CA VAL A 53 4.72 -1.09 2.09
C VAL A 53 5.06 -0.01 3.11
N LEU A 54 5.01 -0.31 4.41
CA LEU A 54 5.44 0.63 5.45
C LEU A 54 6.93 0.97 5.32
N ASP A 55 7.78 -0.04 5.14
CA ASP A 55 9.23 0.14 4.96
C ASP A 55 9.52 0.99 3.70
N MET A 56 8.77 0.77 2.62
CA MET A 56 8.88 1.58 1.40
C MET A 56 8.46 3.04 1.62
N ALA A 57 7.39 3.29 2.36
CA ALA A 57 6.93 4.64 2.68
C ALA A 57 7.98 5.38 3.53
N GLU A 58 8.55 4.71 4.54
CA GLU A 58 9.61 5.24 5.38
C GLU A 58 10.88 5.57 4.56
N GLN A 59 11.32 4.66 3.68
CA GLN A 59 12.45 4.91 2.78
C GLN A 59 12.26 6.11 1.84
N LEU A 60 11.02 6.44 1.50
CA LEU A 60 10.66 7.58 0.64
C LEU A 60 10.36 8.86 1.43
N GLY A 61 10.50 8.84 2.77
CA GLY A 61 10.23 9.97 3.65
C GLY A 61 8.75 10.28 3.86
N LEU A 62 7.85 9.35 3.53
CA LEU A 62 6.40 9.47 3.73
C LEU A 62 6.01 8.98 5.13
N GLU A 63 6.41 9.75 6.14
CA GLU A 63 6.26 9.36 7.55
C GLU A 63 4.97 9.91 8.21
N THR A 64 4.38 10.94 7.64
CA THR A 64 3.18 11.61 8.16
C THR A 64 1.89 10.88 7.74
N GLY A 65 1.04 10.56 8.73
CA GLY A 65 -0.29 10.03 8.50
C GLY A 65 -0.65 8.85 9.40
N TRP A 66 -1.43 7.91 8.89
CA TRP A 66 -2.01 6.82 9.66
C TRP A 66 -1.50 5.44 9.18
N ARG A 67 -1.09 4.63 10.15
CA ARG A 67 -0.68 3.23 9.98
C ARG A 67 -1.65 2.36 10.76
N GLN A 68 -2.17 1.33 10.11
CA GLN A 68 -3.08 0.37 10.69
C GLN A 68 -2.31 -0.69 11.50
N ASN A 69 -2.55 -0.74 12.81
CA ASN A 69 -2.05 -1.82 13.68
C ASN A 69 -2.90 -3.09 13.58
#